data_AF-A0A2S8B8I2-F1
#
_entry.id   AF-A0A2S8B8I2-F1
#
_cell.length_a   1.000
_cell.length_b   1.000
_cell.length_c   1.000
_cell.angle_alpha   90.00
_cell.angle_beta   90.00
_cell.angle_gamma   90.00
#
_symmetry.space_group_name_H-M   'P 1'
#
loop_
_entity.id
_entity.type
_entity.pdbx_description
1 polymer ?
#
loop_
_entity_poly.entity_id
_entity_poly.type
_entity_poly.pdbx_seq_one_letter_code
_entity_poly.pdbx_strand_id
1 'polypeptide(L)'
;MAYEGGIGGTFKTLWSPDLTTRAGALNAAQTASTALFIVAALSALRLWLSVGTDNLIRLVGEGELGTLITVGLVVVMLAAGMLLRRGRGLIVGTLAMLLYLVFALLNGSPTSWIVGAVLLGAMVGGLRGALALQRGVGFSDDTHDVFA
;
A
#
# COMPACT_ATOMS: atom_id res chain seq x y z
N MET A 1 -9.55 -11.53 -23.60
CA MET A 1 -10.09 -10.43 -22.78
C MET A 1 -11.45 -10.88 -22.24
N ALA A 2 -11.52 -11.26 -20.98
CA ALA A 2 -12.78 -11.53 -20.28
C ALA A 2 -12.71 -10.78 -18.95
N TYR A 3 -13.40 -9.64 -18.89
CA TYR A 3 -13.68 -8.96 -17.63
C TYR A 3 -14.77 -9.77 -16.91
N GLU A 4 -14.37 -10.76 -16.12
CA GLU A 4 -15.24 -11.33 -15.08
C GLU A 4 -15.32 -10.32 -13.91
N GLY A 5 -16.00 -9.20 -14.16
CA GLY A 5 -16.18 -8.08 -13.24
C GLY A 5 -17.23 -8.35 -12.16
N GLY A 6 -17.16 -9.50 -11.49
CA GLY A 6 -17.91 -9.73 -10.25
C GLY A 6 -17.13 -9.18 -9.06
N ILE A 7 -17.82 -8.76 -7.99
CA ILE A 7 -17.19 -8.34 -6.73
C ILE A 7 -16.17 -9.41 -6.26
N GLY A 8 -16.49 -10.70 -6.43
CA GLY A 8 -15.57 -11.81 -6.15
C GLY A 8 -14.33 -11.87 -7.05
N GLY A 9 -14.42 -11.46 -8.31
CA GLY A 9 -13.30 -11.37 -9.24
C GLY A 9 -12.31 -10.26 -8.83
N THR A 10 -12.83 -9.11 -8.39
CA THR A 10 -12.02 -7.99 -7.89
C THR A 10 -11.30 -8.34 -6.58
N PHE A 11 -11.96 -9.03 -5.64
CA PHE A 11 -11.29 -9.51 -4.43
C PHE A 11 -10.23 -10.56 -4.73
N LYS A 12 -10.49 -11.46 -5.68
CA LYS A 12 -9.52 -12.46 -6.13
C LYS A 12 -8.30 -11.80 -6.77
N THR A 13 -8.46 -10.79 -7.60
CA THR A 13 -7.32 -10.10 -8.23
C THR A 13 -6.51 -9.26 -7.24
N LEU A 14 -7.12 -8.77 -6.15
CA LEU A 14 -6.40 -8.10 -5.06
C LEU A 14 -5.50 -9.06 -4.27
N TRP A 15 -6.01 -10.24 -3.91
CA TRP A 15 -5.28 -11.23 -3.10
C TRP A 15 -4.35 -12.15 -3.91
N SER A 16 -4.75 -12.44 -5.15
CA SER A 16 -4.02 -13.24 -6.13
C SER A 16 -3.92 -12.47 -7.45
N PRO A 17 -3.10 -11.41 -7.50
CA PRO A 17 -2.83 -10.72 -8.75
C PRO A 17 -2.16 -11.67 -9.73
N ASP A 18 -2.37 -11.41 -11.03
CA ASP A 18 -1.62 -12.10 -12.06
C ASP A 18 -0.16 -11.60 -12.03
N LEU A 19 0.75 -12.49 -11.67
CA LEU A 19 2.18 -12.24 -11.56
C LEU A 19 2.96 -12.88 -12.71
N THR A 20 2.26 -13.54 -13.64
CA THR A 20 2.88 -14.21 -14.80
C THR A 20 3.25 -13.22 -15.90
N THR A 21 2.62 -12.04 -15.89
CA THR A 21 2.85 -10.95 -16.85
C THR A 21 3.51 -9.75 -16.15
N ARG A 22 4.34 -9.00 -16.88
CA ARG A 22 5.01 -7.81 -16.31
C ARG A 22 3.99 -6.70 -16.01
N ALA A 23 3.00 -6.56 -16.89
CA ALA A 23 1.89 -5.62 -16.72
C ALA A 23 1.02 -5.97 -15.49
N GLY A 24 0.74 -7.25 -15.26
CA GLY A 24 -0.01 -7.70 -14.09
C GLY A 24 0.73 -7.41 -12.78
N ALA A 25 2.03 -7.70 -12.72
CA ALA A 25 2.87 -7.40 -11.57
C ALA A 25 2.97 -5.89 -11.27
N LEU A 26 3.06 -5.04 -12.31
CA LEU A 26 3.06 -3.59 -12.16
C LEU A 26 1.70 -3.05 -11.69
N ASN A 27 0.60 -3.54 -12.25
CA ASN A 27 -0.74 -3.15 -11.83
C ASN A 27 -0.99 -3.51 -10.36
N ALA A 28 -0.54 -4.69 -9.92
CA ALA A 28 -0.60 -5.08 -8.52
C ALA A 28 0.19 -4.11 -7.63
N ALA A 29 1.43 -3.77 -8.00
CA ALA A 29 2.25 -2.82 -7.24
C ALA A 29 1.63 -1.41 -7.18
N GLN A 30 1.00 -0.95 -8.26
CA GLN A 30 0.25 0.31 -8.31
C GLN A 30 -1.03 0.27 -7.47
N THR A 31 -1.66 -0.90 -7.34
CA THR A 31 -2.82 -1.09 -6.47
C THR A 31 -2.42 -0.97 -5.00
N ALA A 32 -1.31 -1.59 -4.59
CA ALA A 32 -0.75 -1.39 -3.25
C ALA A 32 -0.31 0.07 -3.01
N SER A 33 0.27 0.73 -4.01
CA SER A 33 0.59 2.16 -3.95
C SER A 33 -0.64 3.00 -3.63
N THR A 34 -1.74 2.76 -4.35
CA THR A 34 -3.02 3.44 -4.13
C THR A 34 -3.56 3.18 -2.72
N ALA A 35 -3.51 1.93 -2.25
CA ALA A 35 -3.93 1.58 -0.90
C ALA A 35 -3.11 2.33 0.17
N LEU A 36 -1.79 2.42 0.01
CA LEU A 36 -0.93 3.15 0.94
C LEU A 36 -1.18 4.66 0.90
N PHE A 37 -1.46 5.25 -0.26
CA PHE A 37 -1.87 6.65 -0.36
C PHE A 37 -3.20 6.92 0.34
N ILE A 38 -4.18 6.02 0.19
CA ILE A 38 -5.47 6.13 0.90
C ILE A 38 -5.25 6.08 2.40
N VAL A 39 -4.48 5.10 2.90
CA VAL A 39 -4.19 5.02 4.34
C VAL A 39 -3.46 6.27 4.83
N ALA A 40 -2.42 6.73 4.12
CA ALA A 40 -1.69 7.93 4.48
C ALA A 40 -2.59 9.17 4.55
N ALA A 41 -3.49 9.35 3.57
CA ALA A 41 -4.44 10.46 3.54
C ALA A 41 -5.44 10.38 4.69
N LEU A 42 -6.00 9.21 4.98
CA LEU A 42 -6.93 9.01 6.09
C LEU A 42 -6.24 9.22 7.45
N SER A 43 -5.00 8.75 7.61
CA SER A 43 -4.21 8.96 8.82
C SER A 43 -3.87 10.43 9.01
N ALA A 44 -3.47 11.15 7.95
CA ALA A 44 -3.22 12.58 8.00
C ALA A 44 -4.49 13.37 8.33
N LEU A 45 -5.63 13.01 7.73
CA LEU A 45 -6.92 13.65 7.99
C LEU A 45 -7.40 13.39 9.42
N ARG A 46 -7.24 12.17 9.93
CA ARG A 46 -7.53 11.84 11.34
C ARG A 46 -6.66 12.67 12.28
N LEU A 47 -5.36 12.74 12.02
CA LEU A 47 -4.42 13.55 12.81
C LEU A 47 -4.85 15.02 12.82
N TRP A 48 -5.15 15.56 11.64
CA TRP A 48 -5.62 16.95 11.48
C TRP A 48 -6.92 17.23 12.23
N LEU A 49 -7.92 16.34 12.14
CA LEU A 49 -9.18 16.50 12.87
C LEU A 49 -9.02 16.35 14.39
N SER A 50 -8.09 15.51 14.84
CA SER A 50 -7.87 15.27 16.28
C SER A 50 -7.11 16.39 16.99
N VAL A 51 -6.21 17.06 16.28
CA VAL A 51 -5.27 18.02 16.87
C VAL A 51 -5.54 19.45 16.40
N GLY A 52 -5.94 19.64 15.15
CA GLY A 52 -6.00 20.95 14.49
C GLY A 52 -4.63 21.43 13.97
N THR A 53 -4.61 22.29 12.96
CA THR A 53 -3.39 22.78 12.29
C THR A 53 -2.46 23.56 13.22
N ASP A 54 -3.00 24.46 14.04
CA ASP A 54 -2.20 25.35 14.88
C ASP A 54 -1.52 24.57 16.02
N ASN A 55 -2.23 23.60 16.59
CA ASN A 55 -1.67 22.71 17.61
C ASN A 55 -0.70 21.69 17.02
N LEU A 56 -0.87 21.26 15.76
CA LEU A 56 0.03 20.30 15.11
C LEU A 56 1.45 20.83 15.02
N ILE A 57 1.63 22.07 14.57
CA ILE A 57 2.94 22.70 14.46
C ILE A 57 3.57 22.85 15.86
N ARG A 58 2.76 23.26 16.84
CA ARG A 58 3.22 23.40 18.22
C ARG A 58 3.68 22.06 18.81
N LEU A 59 2.86 21.01 18.72
CA LEU A 59 3.16 19.69 19.28
C LEU A 59 4.36 19.01 18.62
N VAL A 60 4.54 19.23 17.31
CA VAL A 60 5.75 18.80 16.59
C VAL A 60 6.98 19.56 17.10
N GLY A 61 6.88 20.87 17.32
CA GLY A 61 7.96 21.70 17.87
C GLY A 61 8.29 21.39 19.34
N GLU A 62 7.30 21.00 20.13
CA GLU A 62 7.43 20.55 21.52
C GLU A 62 7.97 19.12 21.64
N GLY A 63 8.08 18.40 20.52
CA GLY A 63 8.63 17.04 20.50
C GLY A 63 7.67 15.99 21.06
N GLU A 64 6.35 16.23 20.98
CA GLU A 64 5.37 15.27 21.47
C GLU A 64 5.45 13.97 20.65
N LEU A 65 5.78 12.88 21.35
CA LEU A 65 6.16 11.61 20.74
C LEU A 65 5.03 10.99 19.90
N GLY A 66 3.77 11.07 20.35
CA GLY A 66 2.63 10.51 19.64
C GLY A 66 2.39 11.16 18.28
N THR A 67 2.48 12.49 18.22
CA THR A 67 2.34 13.30 17.01
C THR A 67 3.48 13.01 16.05
N LEU A 68 4.74 13.00 16.55
CA LEU A 68 5.91 12.69 15.73
C LEU A 68 5.85 11.28 15.11
N ILE A 69 5.45 10.27 15.88
CA ILE A 69 5.28 8.90 15.37
C ILE A 69 4.21 8.85 14.29
N THR A 70 3.08 9.54 14.50
CA THR A 70 1.97 9.56 13.53
C THR A 70 2.36 10.26 12.23
N VAL A 71 3.05 11.40 12.31
CA VAL A 71 3.60 12.11 11.15
C VAL A 71 4.61 11.24 10.42
N GLY A 72 5.53 10.60 11.15
CA GLY A 72 6.51 9.68 10.58
C GLY A 72 5.86 8.51 9.84
N LEU A 73 4.80 7.93 10.40
CA LEU A 73 4.04 6.85 9.77
C LEU A 73 3.40 7.31 8.46
N VAL A 74 2.79 8.49 8.42
CA VAL A 74 2.24 9.08 7.19
C VAL A 74 3.34 9.24 6.13
N VAL A 75 4.48 9.80 6.51
CA VAL A 75 5.61 10.01 5.59
C VAL A 75 6.13 8.67 5.03
N VAL A 76 6.28 7.66 5.88
CA VAL A 76 6.72 6.31 5.46
C VAL A 76 5.72 5.69 4.48
N MET A 77 4.42 5.84 4.72
CA MET A 77 3.38 5.33 3.81
C MET A 77 3.37 6.06 2.47
N LEU A 78 3.55 7.38 2.46
CA LEU A 78 3.70 8.16 1.23
C LEU A 78 4.95 7.76 0.45
N ALA A 79 6.09 7.60 1.14
CA ALA A 79 7.35 7.15 0.54
C ALA A 79 7.22 5.74 -0.07
N ALA A 80 6.64 4.80 0.67
CA ALA A 80 6.34 3.46 0.19
C ALA A 80 5.41 3.49 -1.03
N GLY A 81 4.34 4.29 -0.97
CA GLY A 81 3.39 4.45 -2.08
C GLY A 81 4.06 4.97 -3.34
N MET A 82 4.90 6.00 -3.24
CA MET A 82 5.66 6.55 -4.38
C MET A 82 6.62 5.54 -4.99
N LEU A 83 7.32 4.76 -4.17
CA LEU A 83 8.27 3.75 -4.66
C LEU A 83 7.54 2.57 -5.32
N LEU A 84 6.48 2.06 -4.70
CA LEU A 84 5.69 0.95 -5.23
C LEU A 84 4.98 1.30 -6.54
N ARG A 85 4.61 2.58 -6.74
CA ARG A 85 4.06 3.05 -8.02
C ARG A 85 5.00 2.85 -9.20
N ARG A 86 6.31 2.85 -8.93
CA ARG A 86 7.38 2.59 -9.91
C ARG A 86 7.78 1.11 -9.95
N GLY A 87 7.06 0.23 -9.27
CA GLY A 87 7.42 -1.20 -9.13
C GLY A 87 8.67 -1.43 -8.27
N ARG A 88 9.06 -0.46 -7.43
CA ARG A 88 10.27 -0.49 -6.58
C ARG A 88 9.89 -0.35 -5.11
N GLY A 89 10.90 -0.43 -4.23
CA GLY A 89 10.73 -0.13 -2.80
C GLY A 89 10.01 -1.21 -2.01
N LEU A 90 10.23 -2.49 -2.34
CA LEU A 90 9.69 -3.61 -1.60
C LEU A 90 9.96 -3.52 -0.10
N ILE A 91 11.19 -3.21 0.30
CA ILE A 91 11.58 -3.07 1.72
C ILE A 91 10.75 -1.99 2.42
N VAL A 92 10.64 -0.81 1.80
CA VAL A 92 9.89 0.33 2.35
C VAL A 92 8.39 0.02 2.37
N GLY A 93 7.88 -0.65 1.34
CA GLY A 93 6.49 -1.12 1.27
C GLY A 93 6.14 -2.15 2.33
N THR A 94 7.02 -3.13 2.57
CA THR A 94 6.84 -4.14 3.63
C THR A 94 6.86 -3.47 5.00
N LEU A 95 7.78 -2.52 5.22
CA LEU A 95 7.84 -1.77 6.47
C LEU A 95 6.58 -0.94 6.69
N ALA A 96 6.08 -0.24 5.67
CA ALA A 96 4.83 0.51 5.72
C ALA A 96 3.61 -0.40 6.00
N MET A 97 3.56 -1.58 5.38
CA MET A 97 2.50 -2.57 5.63
C MET A 97 2.52 -3.10 7.07
N LEU A 98 3.70 -3.43 7.60
CA LEU A 98 3.84 -3.89 8.98
C LEU A 98 3.44 -2.80 9.97
N LEU A 99 3.87 -1.56 9.74
CA LEU A 99 3.45 -0.42 10.55
C LEU A 99 1.94 -0.21 10.51
N TYR A 100 1.32 -0.33 9.33
CA TYR A 100 -0.14 -0.27 9.21
C TYR A 100 -0.83 -1.37 10.04
N LEU A 101 -0.35 -2.61 9.94
CA LEU A 101 -0.91 -3.75 10.66
C LEU A 101 -0.86 -3.52 12.18
N VAL A 102 0.31 -3.13 12.70
CA VAL A 102 0.49 -2.83 14.13
C VAL A 102 -0.44 -1.70 14.56
N PHE A 103 -0.52 -0.62 13.78
CA PHE A 103 -1.37 0.51 14.13
C PHE A 103 -2.87 0.15 14.09
N ALA A 104 -3.30 -0.66 13.12
CA ALA A 104 -4.66 -1.15 13.00
C ALA A 104 -5.04 -2.10 14.16
N LEU A 105 -4.09 -2.90 14.66
CA LEU A 105 -4.31 -3.77 15.83
C LEU A 105 -4.42 -2.97 17.13
N LEU A 106 -3.58 -1.96 17.31
CA LEU A 106 -3.54 -1.17 18.55
C LEU A 106 -4.65 -0.12 18.64
N ASN A 107 -5.06 0.47 17.51
CA ASN A 107 -5.95 1.64 17.47
C ASN A 107 -7.21 1.45 16.60
N GLY A 108 -7.46 0.23 16.11
CA GLY A 108 -8.57 -0.06 15.21
C GLY A 108 -9.90 -0.29 15.92
N SER A 109 -10.96 0.14 15.28
CA SER A 109 -12.34 -0.26 15.56
C SER A 109 -12.76 -1.45 14.68
N PRO A 110 -13.82 -2.21 15.04
CA PRO A 110 -14.31 -3.32 14.21
C PRO A 110 -14.59 -2.92 12.76
N THR A 111 -15.15 -1.72 12.53
CA THR A 111 -15.38 -1.18 11.19
C THR A 111 -14.07 -0.91 10.44
N SER A 112 -13.06 -0.38 11.13
CA SER A 112 -11.74 -0.12 10.53
C SER A 112 -11.01 -1.42 10.16
N TRP A 113 -11.26 -2.51 10.89
CA TRP A 113 -10.66 -3.81 10.58
C TRP A 113 -11.21 -4.42 9.30
N ILE A 114 -12.50 -4.22 9.00
CA ILE A 114 -13.11 -4.71 7.75
C ILE A 114 -12.47 -4.00 6.55
N VAL A 115 -12.44 -2.67 6.56
CA VAL A 115 -11.81 -1.87 5.49
C VAL A 115 -10.30 -2.17 5.43
N GLY A 116 -9.66 -2.31 6.59
CA GLY A 116 -8.25 -2.60 6.70
C GLY A 116 -7.85 -3.97 6.17
N ALA A 117 -8.70 -5.00 6.30
CA ALA A 117 -8.45 -6.31 5.72
C ALA A 117 -8.42 -6.26 4.19
N VAL A 118 -9.28 -5.46 3.56
CA VAL A 118 -9.28 -5.25 2.10
C VAL A 118 -8.00 -4.53 1.66
N LEU A 119 -7.64 -3.45 2.37
CA LEU A 119 -6.43 -2.69 2.08
C LEU A 119 -5.16 -3.51 2.31
N LEU A 120 -5.12 -4.35 3.34
CA LEU A 120 -4.03 -5.31 3.58
C LEU A 120 -3.92 -6.33 2.44
N GLY A 121 -5.04 -6.89 1.97
CA GLY A 121 -5.05 -7.77 0.81
C GLY A 121 -4.42 -7.10 -0.42
N ALA A 122 -4.81 -5.85 -0.70
CA ALA A 122 -4.25 -5.04 -1.77
C ALA A 122 -2.73 -4.79 -1.60
N MET A 123 -2.29 -4.48 -0.38
CA MET A 123 -0.88 -4.26 -0.06
C MET A 123 -0.05 -5.54 -0.23
N VAL A 124 -0.54 -6.68 0.27
CA VAL A 124 0.14 -7.99 0.14
C VAL A 124 0.23 -8.39 -1.33
N GLY A 125 -0.86 -8.28 -2.08
CA GLY A 125 -0.88 -8.54 -3.52
C GLY A 125 0.13 -7.67 -4.28
N GLY A 126 0.15 -6.36 -4.01
CA GLY A 126 1.09 -5.46 -4.69
C GLY A 126 2.53 -5.59 -4.23
N LEU A 127 2.81 -6.01 -2.99
CA LEU A 127 4.16 -6.36 -2.55
C LEU A 127 4.68 -7.60 -3.28
N ARG A 128 3.82 -8.60 -3.52
CA ARG A 128 4.16 -9.76 -4.36
C ARG A 128 4.40 -9.34 -5.82
N GLY A 129 3.64 -8.37 -6.32
CA GLY A 129 3.90 -7.70 -7.61
C GLY A 129 5.27 -7.05 -7.69
N ALA A 130 5.61 -6.23 -6.69
CA ALA A 130 6.91 -5.58 -6.60
C ALA A 130 8.08 -6.59 -6.47
N LEU A 131 7.87 -7.68 -5.73
CA LEU A 131 8.82 -8.79 -5.62
C LEU A 131 9.07 -9.46 -6.97
N ALA A 132 8.00 -9.74 -7.73
CA ALA A 132 8.09 -10.34 -9.06
C ALA A 132 8.85 -9.42 -10.02
N LEU A 133 8.55 -8.11 -10.02
CA LEU A 133 9.27 -7.12 -10.82
C LEU A 133 10.75 -7.01 -10.44
N GLN A 134 11.08 -7.10 -9.15
CA GLN A 134 12.47 -7.05 -8.68
C GLN A 134 13.25 -8.31 -9.07
N ARG A 135 12.60 -9.48 -9.10
CA ARG A 135 13.21 -10.74 -9.56
C ARG A 135 13.47 -10.72 -11.06
N GLY A 136 12.61 -10.07 -11.85
CA GLY A 136 12.88 -9.76 -13.26
C GLY A 136 12.99 -10.96 -14.20
N VAL A 137 12.62 -12.18 -13.76
CA VAL A 137 12.75 -13.43 -14.53
C VAL A 137 11.44 -14.21 -14.45
N GLY A 138 11.02 -14.81 -15.57
CA GLY A 138 9.88 -15.73 -15.63
C GLY A 138 8.55 -15.10 -16.06
N PHE A 139 8.58 -13.95 -16.74
CA PHE A 139 7.37 -13.38 -17.34
C PHE A 139 7.07 -14.04 -18.69
N SER A 140 5.82 -14.43 -18.91
CA SER A 140 5.37 -15.01 -20.20
C SER A 140 5.45 -14.01 -21.35
N ASP A 141 5.41 -12.71 -21.05
CA ASP A 141 5.51 -11.66 -22.06
C ASP A 141 6.92 -11.56 -22.65
N ASP A 142 7.96 -11.88 -21.86
CA ASP A 142 9.36 -11.86 -22.33
C ASP A 142 9.60 -12.94 -23.40
N THR A 143 8.81 -14.03 -23.42
CA THR A 143 8.88 -15.04 -24.48
C THR A 143 8.21 -14.62 -25.79
N HIS A 144 7.27 -13.66 -25.78
CA HIS A 144 6.64 -13.19 -27.01
C HIS A 144 7.49 -12.17 -27.78
N ASP A 145 8.28 -11.36 -27.07
CA ASP A 145 9.21 -10.38 -27.69
C ASP A 145 10.46 -11.02 -28.33
N VAL A 146 10.76 -12.30 -28.06
CA VAL A 146 11.94 -13.00 -28.59
C VAL A 146 11.67 -13.66 -29.96
N PHE A 147 10.41 -13.81 -30.36
CA PHE A 147 10.02 -14.44 -31.63
C PHE A 147 9.35 -13.49 -32.63
N ALA A 148 9.43 -12.17 -32.42
CA ALA A 148 9.00 -11.12 -33.35
C ALA A 148 10.22 -10.46 -34.01
#